data_AF-A0AA40WFM3-F1
#
_entry.id   AF-A0AA40WFM3-F1
#
_cell.length_a   1.000
_cell.length_b   1.000
_cell.length_c   1.000
_cell.angle_alpha   90.00
_cell.angle_beta   90.00
_cell.angle_gamma   90.00
#
_symmetry.space_group_name_H-M   'P 1'
#
loop_
_entity.id
_entity.type
_entity.pdbx_description
1 polymer ?
#
loop_
_entity_poly.entity_id
_entity_poly.type
_entity_poly.pdbx_seq_one_letter_code
_entity_poly.pdbx_strand_id
1 'polypeptide(L)' 'MDAKHWSSTLGTELDWVEEEYVSLSLGDKRLDKRLKKIVSMMTKRGGMSLPDIFCNWSGTNGAYRFFSNLQLC' A
#
# COMPACT_ATOMS: atom_id res chain seq x y z
N MET A 1 -26.66 -7.62 5.77
CA MET A 1 -25.21 -7.89 5.70
C MET A 1 -24.72 -7.12 4.51
N ASP A 2 -24.48 -5.82 4.73
CA ASP A 2 -24.36 -4.86 3.66
C ASP A 2 -22.94 -4.84 3.13
N ALA A 3 -22.79 -5.24 1.87
CA ALA A 3 -21.55 -5.18 1.12
C ALA A 3 -21.06 -3.73 1.09
N LYS A 4 -20.05 -3.41 1.90
CA LYS A 4 -19.46 -2.07 1.95
C LYS A 4 -18.94 -1.71 0.56
N HIS A 5 -19.45 -0.56 0.13
CA HIS A 5 -19.40 0.06 -1.18
C HIS A 5 -17.95 0.30 -1.63
N TRP A 6 -17.59 -0.19 -2.81
CA TRP A 6 -16.22 -0.21 -3.32
C TRP A 6 -15.91 0.94 -4.30
N SER A 7 -16.58 2.09 -4.22
CA SER A 7 -16.29 3.18 -5.17
C SER A 7 -16.50 4.57 -4.56
N SER A 8 -15.42 5.35 -4.60
CA SER A 8 -15.24 6.69 -4.05
C SER A 8 -16.22 7.72 -4.61
N THR A 9 -16.80 8.57 -3.77
CA THR A 9 -17.02 10.00 -4.09
C THR A 9 -17.30 10.76 -2.79
N LEU A 10 -16.62 11.91 -2.59
CA LEU A 10 -16.89 12.96 -1.58
C LEU A 10 -16.05 12.93 -0.27
N GLY A 11 -14.87 13.55 -0.34
CA GLY A 11 -14.47 14.61 0.59
C GLY A 11 -13.82 14.25 1.93
N THR A 12 -14.13 13.12 2.58
CA THR A 12 -13.49 12.76 3.87
C THR A 12 -13.61 11.26 4.19
N GLU A 13 -13.45 10.40 3.20
CA GLU A 13 -13.35 8.95 3.41
C GLU A 13 -11.86 8.60 3.46
N LEU A 14 -11.40 7.96 4.54
CA LEU A 14 -10.02 7.47 4.61
C LEU A 14 -9.81 6.49 3.43
N ASP A 15 -8.65 6.57 2.77
CA ASP A 15 -8.24 5.55 1.79
C ASP A 15 -8.44 4.19 2.47
N TRP A 16 -9.11 3.22 1.83
CA TRP A 16 -9.40 1.91 2.43
C TRP A 16 -8.12 1.28 3.04
N VAL A 17 -6.97 1.55 2.42
CA VAL A 17 -5.65 1.14 2.91
C VAL A 17 -5.29 1.75 4.28
N GLU A 18 -5.67 3.01 4.54
CA GLU A 18 -5.44 3.64 5.85
C GLU A 18 -6.30 3.01 6.95
N GLU A 19 -7.55 2.62 6.63
CA GLU A 19 -8.43 1.94 7.56
C GLU A 19 -7.95 0.51 7.84
N GLU A 20 -7.66 -0.26 6.79
CA GLU A 20 -7.22 -1.65 6.89
C GLU A 20 -5.93 -1.79 7.71
N TYR A 21 -5.00 -0.85 7.54
CA TYR A 21 -3.70 -0.86 8.20
C TYR A 21 -3.62 0.15 9.37
N VAL A 22 -4.75 0.46 10.03
CA VAL A 22 -4.77 1.39 11.17
C VAL A 22 -4.00 0.85 12.38
N SER A 23 -4.01 -0.46 12.59
CA SER A 23 -3.32 -1.16 13.69
C SER A 23 -1.91 -1.64 13.33
N LEU A 24 -1.45 -1.36 12.09
CA LEU A 24 -0.13 -1.75 11.63
C LEU A 24 0.95 -1.03 12.45
N SER A 25 1.89 -1.80 13.01
CA SER A 25 3.09 -1.27 13.63
C SER A 25 4.29 -2.15 13.32
N LEU A 26 5.09 -1.75 12.33
CA LEU A 26 6.33 -2.44 11.95
C LEU A 26 7.56 -1.96 12.74
N GLY A 27 7.35 -1.25 13.86
CA GLY A 27 8.43 -0.64 14.66
C GLY A 27 9.10 0.58 14.02
N ASP A 28 8.99 0.76 12.70
CA ASP A 28 9.40 1.96 11.97
C ASP A 28 8.22 2.54 11.15
N LYS A 29 7.79 3.75 11.54
CA LYS A 29 6.72 4.50 10.86
C LYS A 29 6.97 4.71 9.37
N ARG A 30 8.23 4.69 8.92
CA ARG A 30 8.59 4.80 7.50
C ARG A 30 8.24 3.53 6.73
N LEU A 31 8.38 2.36 7.37
CA LEU A 31 7.98 1.08 6.79
C LEU A 31 6.46 1.00 6.69
N ASP A 32 5.74 1.44 7.71
CA ASP A 32 4.27 1.48 7.68
C ASP A 32 3.75 2.33 6.51
N LYS A 33 4.28 3.55 6.36
CA LYS A 33 3.95 4.44 5.23
C LYS A 33 4.29 3.82 3.88
N ARG A 34 5.40 3.09 3.80
CA ARG A 34 5.83 2.44 2.56
C ARG A 34 4.91 1.29 2.20
N LEU A 35 4.51 0.46 3.16
CA LEU A 35 3.55 -0.62 2.94
C LEU A 35 2.22 -0.08 2.42
N LYS A 36 1.66 0.92 3.11
CA LYS A 36 0.40 1.57 2.70
C LYS A 36 0.49 2.11 1.27
N LYS A 37 1.61 2.75 0.91
CA LYS A 37 1.84 3.22 -0.47
C LYS A 37 1.90 2.06 -1.47
N ILE A 38 2.58 0.96 -1.16
CA ILE A 38 2.68 -0.21 -2.05
C ILE A 38 1.28 -0.81 -2.27
N VAL A 39 0.52 -1.03 -1.19
CA VAL A 39 -0.83 -1.62 -1.27
C VAL A 39 -1.79 -0.71 -2.03
N SER A 40 -1.79 0.61 -1.76
CA SER A 40 -2.63 1.58 -2.49
C SER A 40 -2.32 1.61 -4.00
N MET A 41 -1.07 1.34 -4.39
CA MET A 41 -0.71 1.24 -5.80
C MET A 41 -1.11 -0.11 -6.40
N MET A 42 -0.96 -1.21 -5.66
CA MET A 42 -1.38 -2.55 -6.08
C MET A 42 -2.90 -2.64 -6.28
N THR A 43 -3.71 -2.04 -5.40
CA THR A 43 -5.18 -2.04 -5.55
C THR A 43 -5.63 -1.29 -6.80
N LYS A 44 -4.96 -0.20 -7.17
CA LYS A 44 -5.26 0.59 -8.38
C LYS A 44 -4.81 -0.08 -9.68
N ARG A 45 -3.82 -0.97 -9.60
CA ARG A 45 -3.06 -1.51 -10.74
C ARG A 45 -2.90 -3.03 -10.66
N GLY A 46 -3.94 -3.70 -10.16
CA GLY A 46 -3.93 -5.13 -9.91
C GLY A 46 -3.52 -5.95 -11.13
N GLY A 47 -2.76 -7.01 -10.92
CA GLY A 47 -2.30 -7.92 -11.98
C GLY A 47 -1.04 -7.48 -12.73
N MET A 48 -0.49 -6.30 -12.42
CA MET A 48 0.78 -5.83 -12.99
C MET A 48 1.98 -6.17 -12.11
N SER A 49 3.18 -6.21 -12.70
CA SER A 49 4.42 -6.40 -11.95
C SER A 49 4.78 -5.18 -11.10
N LEU A 50 5.62 -5.33 -10.07
CA LEU A 50 6.09 -4.20 -9.24
C LEU A 50 6.70 -3.06 -10.08
N PRO A 51 7.59 -3.31 -11.06
CA PRO A 51 8.08 -2.28 -11.98
C PRO A 51 6.96 -1.54 -12.71
N ASP A 52 5.96 -2.27 -13.22
CA ASP A 52 4.84 -1.71 -13.98
C ASP A 52 3.90 -0.88 -13.09
N ILE A 53 3.71 -1.29 -11.84
CA ILE A 53 2.88 -0.57 -10.86
C ILE A 53 3.48 0.81 -10.56
N PHE A 54 4.80 0.90 -10.36
CA PHE A 54 5.45 2.15 -9.93
C PHE A 54 5.89 3.05 -11.09
N CYS A 55 6.13 2.51 -12.29
CA CYS A 55 6.60 3.22 -13.49
C CYS A 55 7.85 4.09 -13.28
N ASN A 56 8.59 3.90 -12.18
CA ASN A 56 9.82 4.63 -11.90
C ASN A 56 10.78 3.80 -11.06
N TRP A 57 12.09 4.05 -11.22
CA TRP A 57 13.15 3.26 -10.59
C TRP A 57 13.17 3.39 -9.07
N SER A 58 12.96 4.60 -8.55
CA SER A 58 12.98 4.87 -7.11
C SER A 58 11.90 4.11 -6.35
N GLY A 59 10.66 4.10 -6.87
CA GLY A 59 9.52 3.39 -6.31
C GLY A 59 9.66 1.88 -6.41
N THR A 60 10.12 1.40 -7.57
CA THR A 60 10.38 -0.03 -7.82
C THR A 60 11.43 -0.57 -6.84
N ASN A 61 12.57 0.13 -6.71
CA ASN A 61 13.59 -0.24 -5.72
C ASN A 61 13.09 -0.14 -4.30
N GLY A 62 12.28 0.87 -3.99
CA GLY A 62 11.66 1.02 -2.67
C GLY A 62 10.80 -0.18 -2.30
N ALA A 63 10.02 -0.70 -3.24
CA ALA A 63 9.19 -1.88 -3.06
C ALA A 63 10.02 -3.15 -2.90
N TYR A 64 11.00 -3.40 -3.77
CA TYR A 64 11.88 -4.56 -3.64
C TYR A 64 12.65 -4.55 -2.33
N ARG A 65 13.22 -3.40 -1.92
CA ARG A 65 13.92 -3.26 -0.63
C ARG A 65 12.99 -3.46 0.55
N PHE A 66 11.71 -3.09 0.43
CA PHE A 66 10.71 -3.35 1.47
C PHE A 66 10.49 -4.86 1.62
N PHE A 67 10.15 -5.57 0.54
CA PHE A 67 9.92 -7.03 0.59
C PHE A 67 11.18 -7.85 0.88
N SER A 68 12.37 -7.31 0.62
CA SER A 68 13.64 -7.96 0.94
C SER A 68 14.17 -7.63 2.34
N ASN A 69 13.40 -6.90 3.16
CA ASN A 69 13.84 -6.54 4.51
C ASN A 69 13.68 -7.72 5.48
N LEU A 70 14.80 -8.27 5.97
CA LEU A 70 14.81 -9.35 6.96
C LEU A 70 14.11 -8.99 8.28
N GLN A 71 14.01 -7.70 8.64
CA GLN A 71 13.35 -7.26 9.88
C GLN A 71 11.82 -7.35 9.84
N LEU A 72 11.24 -7.71 8.69
CA LEU A 72 9.80 -7.96 8.55
C LEU A 72 9.42 -9.43 8.84
N CYS A 73 10.39 -10.30 9.14
CA CYS A 73 10.18 -11.70 9.55
C CYS A 73 10.45 -11.88 11.05
#